data_AF-A0A6L9SGY7-F1
#
_entry.id   AF-A0A6L9SGY7-F1
#
_cell.length_a   1.000
_cell.length_b   1.000
_cell.length_c   1.000
_cell.angle_alpha   90.00
_cell.angle_beta   90.00
_cell.angle_gamma   90.00
#
_symmetry.space_group_name_H-M   'P 1'
#
loop_
_entity.id
_entity.type
_entity.pdbx_description
1 polymer ?
#
loop_
_entity_poly.entity_id
_entity_poly.type
_entity_poly.pdbx_seq_one_letter_code
_entity_poly.pdbx_strand_id
1 'polypeptide(L)'
;MADVLVIGAGPAGLAAARAARTQGALVTLLDAADDVGGQYWRHLPDNRSSERERVLHHGWAAFTELRRALDRDDHCRVLRSAQVWAIEETDAARRKEAPPAQQASEGELRRTTVHILVGPADGAARERLTLKPDAIVVATGAHDRTLPFPGWELPGVFTAGAAQALAKGERVAVGERVVVAGAGPFLLPVAASLVQTGSAVVGVYEASRSRTLASGWLPRPWLLARAGKKGVELAGYVVRQVRHRIPYRTGTAVVRAHGTDRVTAVTIASVDEQWRPVRGTERRVAADAVCVSHAFTPRLELALAAGCELDDAGFVAVDADQRTSVRDVYAAGEITGIGGVELALAEGTIAGHCAAGGSATDDVLRRPLRARSIYQEFAQRMHAAHSVRPGWTGWLTDDTVVCRCEEVNCGALRAAAAATESSSLRSLKLSTRAGLGICQGRICGRTVEKLLADAGPHGRLRDDARFDRRPIAFPLRLGELATDDQ
;
A
#
# COMPACT_ATOMS: atom_id res chain seq x y z
N MET A 1 -0.49 -8.90 -31.91
CA MET A 1 -1.07 -9.18 -30.57
C MET A 1 -0.16 -8.47 -29.59
N ALA A 2 -0.67 -7.53 -28.79
CA ALA A 2 0.18 -6.79 -27.83
C ALA A 2 0.65 -7.73 -26.71
N ASP A 3 1.89 -7.60 -26.25
CA ASP A 3 2.39 -8.26 -25.04
C ASP A 3 2.28 -7.33 -23.83
N VAL A 4 1.41 -7.66 -22.87
CA VAL A 4 1.09 -6.84 -21.70
C VAL A 4 1.62 -7.50 -20.44
N LEU A 5 2.50 -6.79 -19.72
CA LEU A 5 2.97 -7.18 -18.40
C LEU A 5 2.13 -6.51 -17.32
N VAL A 6 1.52 -7.28 -16.42
CA VAL A 6 0.80 -6.78 -15.25
C VAL A 6 1.61 -7.07 -13.99
N ILE A 7 1.99 -6.01 -13.27
CA ILE A 7 2.82 -6.09 -12.06
C ILE A 7 1.94 -5.95 -10.81
N GLY A 8 1.76 -7.05 -10.09
CA GLY A 8 0.90 -7.19 -8.92
C GLY A 8 -0.42 -7.87 -9.29
N ALA A 9 -0.79 -8.94 -8.57
CA ALA A 9 -2.00 -9.74 -8.78
C ALA A 9 -3.04 -9.52 -7.67
N GLY A 10 -3.12 -8.30 -7.12
CA GLY A 10 -4.27 -7.86 -6.34
C GLY A 10 -5.53 -7.66 -7.21
N PRO A 11 -6.61 -7.09 -6.65
CA PRO A 11 -7.84 -6.85 -7.41
C PRO A 11 -7.66 -6.06 -8.71
N ALA A 12 -6.86 -4.98 -8.69
CA ALA A 12 -6.58 -4.20 -9.89
C ALA A 12 -5.82 -5.01 -10.94
N GLY A 13 -4.78 -5.75 -10.54
CA GLY A 13 -3.99 -6.56 -11.46
C GLY A 13 -4.75 -7.71 -12.09
N LEU A 14 -5.55 -8.43 -11.30
CA LEU A 14 -6.41 -9.51 -11.81
C LEU A 14 -7.44 -8.98 -12.82
N ALA A 15 -8.05 -7.83 -12.54
CA ALA A 15 -8.96 -7.18 -13.47
C ALA A 15 -8.25 -6.69 -14.75
N ALA A 16 -7.04 -6.13 -14.61
CA ALA A 16 -6.23 -5.68 -15.74
C ALA A 16 -5.83 -6.83 -16.65
N ALA A 17 -5.30 -7.93 -16.08
CA ALA A 17 -4.95 -9.13 -16.83
C ALA A 17 -6.18 -9.68 -17.58
N ARG A 18 -7.34 -9.76 -16.92
CA ARG A 18 -8.57 -10.26 -17.55
C ARG A 18 -9.05 -9.36 -18.69
N ALA A 19 -9.00 -8.04 -18.51
CA ALA A 19 -9.42 -7.08 -19.53
C ALA A 19 -8.49 -7.12 -20.74
N ALA A 20 -7.17 -7.12 -20.52
CA ALA A 20 -6.17 -7.25 -21.58
C ALA A 20 -6.35 -8.55 -22.39
N ARG A 21 -6.60 -9.68 -21.71
CA ARG A 21 -6.92 -10.96 -22.36
C ARG A 21 -8.20 -10.91 -23.18
N THR A 22 -9.25 -10.28 -22.66
CA THR A 22 -10.53 -10.10 -23.38
C THR A 22 -10.34 -9.29 -24.67
N GLN A 23 -9.39 -8.35 -24.64
CA GLN A 23 -9.00 -7.54 -25.81
C GLN A 23 -7.99 -8.21 -26.74
N GLY A 24 -7.61 -9.45 -26.42
CA GLY A 24 -6.80 -10.31 -27.27
C GLY A 24 -5.30 -10.21 -27.05
N ALA A 25 -4.79 -9.47 -26.06
CA ALA A 25 -3.35 -9.36 -25.78
C ALA A 25 -2.75 -10.64 -25.19
N LEU A 26 -1.46 -10.91 -25.42
CA LEU A 26 -0.71 -11.85 -24.59
C LEU A 26 -0.47 -11.19 -23.22
N VAL A 27 -0.63 -11.94 -22.13
CA VAL A 27 -0.51 -11.38 -20.79
C VAL A 27 0.48 -12.18 -19.95
N THR A 28 1.46 -11.50 -19.37
CA THR A 28 2.18 -12.00 -18.20
C THR A 28 1.68 -11.26 -16.96
N LEU A 29 1.05 -11.96 -16.01
CA LEU A 29 0.67 -11.42 -14.71
C LEU A 29 1.67 -11.91 -13.67
N LEU A 30 2.31 -11.00 -12.93
CA LEU A 30 3.25 -11.37 -11.88
C LEU A 30 2.83 -10.86 -10.50
N ASP A 31 3.15 -11.62 -9.46
CA ASP A 31 3.05 -11.20 -8.06
C ASP A 31 4.21 -11.77 -7.25
N ALA A 32 4.67 -10.99 -6.27
CA ALA A 32 5.75 -11.39 -5.37
C ALA A 32 5.27 -12.38 -4.28
N ALA A 33 3.96 -12.49 -4.04
CA ALA A 33 3.40 -13.47 -3.13
C ALA A 33 3.38 -14.89 -3.74
N ASP A 34 3.22 -15.87 -2.86
CA ASP A 34 3.03 -17.28 -3.17
C ASP A 34 1.75 -17.56 -3.97
N ASP A 35 0.71 -16.73 -3.80
CA ASP A 35 -0.52 -16.79 -4.61
C ASP A 35 -1.07 -15.40 -4.99
N VAL A 36 -1.94 -15.39 -6.01
CA VAL A 36 -2.65 -14.19 -6.48
C VAL A 36 -3.71 -13.74 -5.48
N GLY A 37 -4.25 -12.53 -5.62
CA GLY A 37 -5.32 -11.99 -4.78
C GLY A 37 -4.89 -10.82 -3.88
N GLY A 38 -3.57 -10.61 -3.74
CA GLY A 38 -2.98 -9.52 -2.98
C GLY A 38 -3.41 -9.54 -1.50
N GLN A 39 -3.47 -8.37 -0.87
CA GLN A 39 -3.85 -8.28 0.55
C GLN A 39 -5.35 -8.48 0.80
N TYR A 40 -6.19 -8.14 -0.19
CA TYR A 40 -7.65 -8.16 -0.02
C TYR A 40 -8.20 -9.60 0.02
N TRP A 41 -7.78 -10.42 -0.94
CA TRP A 41 -8.04 -11.86 -1.00
C TRP A 41 -6.78 -12.63 -0.62
N ARG A 42 -6.18 -12.36 0.53
CA ARG A 42 -5.06 -13.17 1.02
C ARG A 42 -5.57 -14.50 1.56
N HIS A 43 -5.16 -15.61 0.94
CA HIS A 43 -5.64 -16.95 1.26
C HIS A 43 -4.70 -17.69 2.21
N LEU A 44 -5.21 -18.76 2.79
CA LEU A 44 -4.43 -19.83 3.37
C LEU A 44 -3.57 -20.49 2.30
N PRO A 45 -2.34 -20.93 2.65
CA PRO A 45 -1.53 -21.71 1.73
C PRO A 45 -2.27 -22.99 1.32
N ASP A 46 -1.99 -23.50 0.12
CA ASP A 46 -2.70 -24.64 -0.48
C ASP A 46 -2.77 -25.86 0.47
N ASN A 47 -1.71 -26.09 1.24
CA ASN A 47 -1.62 -27.19 2.23
C ASN A 47 -2.53 -27.04 3.46
N ARG A 48 -3.15 -25.88 3.65
CA ARG A 48 -4.07 -25.55 4.75
C ARG A 48 -5.40 -24.98 4.24
N SER A 49 -5.70 -25.14 2.96
CA SER A 49 -6.95 -24.67 2.35
C SER A 49 -8.18 -25.20 3.10
N SER A 50 -9.24 -24.38 3.18
CA SER A 50 -10.46 -24.71 3.92
C SER A 50 -11.70 -24.18 3.22
N GLU A 51 -12.78 -24.95 3.15
CA GLU A 51 -14.07 -24.46 2.65
C GLU A 51 -14.66 -23.28 3.44
N ARG A 52 -14.16 -23.06 4.67
CA ARG A 52 -14.51 -21.92 5.54
C ARG A 52 -13.66 -20.69 5.27
N GLU A 53 -12.73 -20.74 4.32
CA GLU A 53 -11.91 -19.61 3.92
C GLU A 53 -12.72 -18.38 3.53
N ARG A 54 -13.75 -18.59 2.71
CA ARG A 54 -14.71 -17.56 2.27
C ARG A 54 -15.31 -16.69 3.40
N VAL A 55 -15.32 -17.17 4.65
CA VAL A 55 -15.89 -16.45 5.80
C VAL A 55 -15.10 -15.17 6.13
N LEU A 56 -13.79 -15.14 5.82
CA LEU A 56 -12.93 -13.97 6.02
C LEU A 56 -12.86 -13.04 4.79
N HIS A 57 -13.53 -13.39 3.69
CA HIS A 57 -13.40 -12.68 2.43
C HIS A 57 -14.72 -12.08 1.95
N HIS A 58 -14.64 -10.80 1.62
CA HIS A 58 -15.67 -10.12 0.84
C HIS A 58 -15.36 -10.27 -0.65
N GLY A 59 -16.40 -10.37 -1.48
CA GLY A 59 -16.23 -10.49 -2.94
C GLY A 59 -15.54 -11.79 -3.40
N TRP A 60 -15.56 -12.86 -2.60
CA TRP A 60 -14.88 -14.12 -2.90
C TRP A 60 -15.29 -14.72 -4.25
N ALA A 61 -16.57 -14.63 -4.62
CA ALA A 61 -17.05 -15.12 -5.92
C ALA A 61 -16.34 -14.42 -7.09
N ALA A 62 -16.19 -13.09 -7.02
CA ALA A 62 -15.51 -12.31 -8.06
C ALA A 62 -14.03 -12.70 -8.17
N PHE A 63 -13.35 -12.92 -7.04
CA PHE A 63 -12.00 -13.46 -7.04
C PHE A 63 -11.92 -14.83 -7.72
N THR A 64 -12.76 -15.78 -7.32
CA THR A 64 -12.71 -17.13 -7.88
C THR A 64 -13.01 -17.16 -9.37
N GLU A 65 -13.87 -16.25 -9.85
CA GLU A 65 -14.15 -16.08 -11.27
C GLU A 65 -12.93 -15.55 -12.02
N LEU A 66 -12.32 -14.45 -11.55
CA LEU A 66 -11.12 -13.88 -12.15
C LEU A 66 -9.96 -14.88 -12.19
N ARG A 67 -9.66 -15.53 -11.05
CA ARG A 67 -8.59 -16.53 -10.97
C ARG A 67 -8.81 -17.67 -11.96
N ARG A 68 -10.01 -18.30 -11.95
CA ARG A 68 -10.33 -19.39 -12.88
C ARG A 68 -10.27 -18.98 -14.34
N ALA A 69 -10.65 -17.75 -14.66
CA ALA A 69 -10.62 -17.25 -16.03
C ALA A 69 -9.17 -17.05 -16.52
N LEU A 70 -8.25 -16.64 -15.65
CA LEU A 70 -6.84 -16.45 -15.99
C LEU A 70 -6.07 -17.78 -16.01
N ASP A 71 -6.30 -18.65 -15.02
CA ASP A 71 -5.62 -19.95 -14.94
C ASP A 71 -5.94 -20.90 -16.13
N ARG A 72 -7.09 -20.69 -16.79
CA ARG A 72 -7.54 -21.51 -17.93
C ARG A 72 -7.19 -20.92 -19.29
N ASP A 73 -6.55 -19.76 -19.32
CA ASP A 73 -6.26 -19.03 -20.55
C ASP A 73 -4.81 -19.26 -20.97
N ASP A 74 -4.60 -20.04 -22.02
CA ASP A 74 -3.27 -20.44 -22.51
C ASP A 74 -2.39 -19.25 -22.95
N HIS A 75 -2.98 -18.08 -23.15
CA HIS A 75 -2.27 -16.84 -23.48
C HIS A 75 -2.07 -15.92 -22.26
N CYS A 76 -2.40 -16.40 -21.06
CA CYS A 76 -2.12 -15.72 -19.80
C CYS A 76 -1.14 -16.53 -18.96
N ARG A 77 0.09 -16.02 -18.81
CA ARG A 77 1.10 -16.61 -17.92
C ARG A 77 1.04 -15.94 -16.56
N VAL A 78 0.68 -16.69 -15.52
CA VAL A 78 0.70 -16.21 -14.12
C VAL A 78 2.00 -16.63 -13.43
N LEU A 79 2.85 -15.66 -13.10
CA LEU A 79 4.12 -15.86 -12.38
C LEU A 79 3.96 -15.48 -10.91
N ARG A 80 4.01 -16.47 -10.02
CA ARG A 80 3.95 -16.29 -8.56
C ARG A 80 5.35 -16.27 -7.99
N SER A 81 5.51 -15.71 -6.79
CA SER A 81 6.83 -15.49 -6.17
C SER A 81 7.80 -14.79 -7.14
N ALA A 82 7.27 -13.88 -7.96
CA ALA A 82 7.97 -13.16 -9.00
C ALA A 82 8.05 -11.69 -8.62
N GLN A 83 9.26 -11.20 -8.38
CA GLN A 83 9.52 -9.86 -7.88
C GLN A 83 10.31 -9.05 -8.90
N VAL A 84 9.71 -7.95 -9.37
CA VAL A 84 10.40 -6.97 -10.20
C VAL A 84 11.36 -6.18 -9.33
N TRP A 85 12.65 -6.21 -9.67
CA TRP A 85 13.69 -5.52 -8.91
C TRP A 85 14.24 -4.29 -9.61
N ALA A 86 14.14 -4.21 -10.94
CA ALA A 86 14.48 -3.02 -11.70
C ALA A 86 13.59 -2.88 -12.94
N ILE A 87 13.36 -1.63 -13.33
CA ILE A 87 12.75 -1.27 -14.61
C ILE A 87 13.71 -0.29 -15.26
N GLU A 88 14.13 -0.62 -16.47
CA GLU A 88 15.06 0.19 -17.25
C GLU A 88 14.34 0.64 -18.52
N GLU A 89 14.30 1.95 -18.73
CA GLU A 89 13.93 2.48 -20.03
C GLU A 89 15.11 2.27 -20.97
N THR A 90 14.91 1.41 -21.97
CA THR A 90 15.90 1.28 -23.05
C THR A 90 15.76 2.49 -23.96
N ASP A 91 16.35 3.65 -23.63
CA ASP A 91 16.66 4.65 -24.64
C ASP A 91 17.73 5.71 -24.27
N ALA A 92 18.46 6.13 -25.30
CA ALA A 92 19.37 7.29 -25.36
C ALA A 92 20.69 7.29 -24.55
N ALA A 93 20.81 6.64 -23.39
CA ALA A 93 22.06 6.71 -22.61
C ALA A 93 23.27 6.07 -23.32
N ARG A 94 23.07 4.95 -24.04
CA ARG A 94 24.09 4.39 -24.94
C ARG A 94 24.24 5.14 -26.27
N ARG A 95 23.28 5.99 -26.67
CA ARG A 95 23.34 6.73 -27.95
C ARG A 95 24.35 7.88 -27.93
N LYS A 96 24.77 8.38 -26.75
CA LYS A 96 25.84 9.39 -26.63
C LYS A 96 27.25 8.80 -26.75
N GLU A 97 27.41 7.48 -26.63
CA GLU A 97 28.72 6.80 -26.64
C GLU A 97 28.89 5.82 -27.81
N ALA A 98 27.83 5.52 -28.57
CA ALA A 98 27.90 4.62 -29.72
C ALA A 98 28.47 5.33 -30.98
N PRO A 99 29.40 4.70 -31.74
CA PRO A 99 29.92 5.23 -32.99
C PRO A 99 28.80 5.50 -34.02
N PRO A 100 28.94 6.52 -34.90
CA PRO A 100 27.91 6.92 -35.87
C PRO A 100 27.40 5.79 -36.79
N ALA A 101 28.21 4.75 -37.02
CA ALA A 101 27.89 3.63 -37.89
C ALA A 101 26.88 2.61 -37.30
N GLN A 102 26.49 2.75 -36.03
CA GLN A 102 25.51 1.86 -35.35
C GLN A 102 24.24 2.59 -34.92
N GLN A 103 23.96 3.78 -35.48
CA GLN A 103 22.68 4.44 -35.28
C GLN A 103 21.60 3.70 -36.09
N ALA A 104 20.83 2.86 -35.40
CA ALA A 104 19.66 2.21 -35.98
C ALA A 104 18.64 3.26 -36.46
N SER A 105 17.94 2.93 -37.54
CA SER A 105 16.88 3.72 -38.17
C SER A 105 15.80 4.20 -37.19
N GLU A 106 15.14 5.32 -37.52
CA GLU A 106 14.03 6.02 -36.81
C GLU A 106 12.76 5.18 -36.47
N GLY A 107 12.86 3.85 -36.36
CA GLY A 107 11.74 2.95 -36.07
C GLY A 107 11.94 1.96 -34.90
N GLU A 108 13.07 1.97 -34.18
CA GLU A 108 13.22 1.14 -32.98
C GLU A 108 12.41 1.72 -31.81
N LEU A 109 11.25 1.11 -31.56
CA LEU A 109 10.36 1.42 -30.44
C LEU A 109 11.13 1.33 -29.10
N ARG A 110 11.10 2.43 -28.33
CA ARG A 110 11.52 2.49 -26.93
C ARG A 110 10.82 1.38 -26.14
N ARG A 111 11.52 0.29 -25.88
CA ARG A 111 10.98 -0.84 -25.11
C ARG A 111 11.52 -0.83 -23.69
N THR A 112 10.61 -0.79 -22.72
CA THR A 112 10.94 -0.88 -21.31
C THR A 112 11.42 -2.30 -21.00
N THR A 113 12.61 -2.43 -20.43
CA THR A 113 13.16 -3.71 -19.96
C THR A 113 12.79 -3.87 -18.48
N VAL A 114 12.22 -5.03 -18.13
CA VAL A 114 11.77 -5.33 -16.77
C VAL A 114 12.54 -6.54 -16.26
N HIS A 115 13.25 -6.35 -15.15
CA HIS A 115 14.09 -7.36 -14.53
C HIS A 115 13.39 -7.97 -13.32
N ILE A 116 13.29 -9.31 -13.30
CA ILE A 116 12.46 -10.07 -12.38
C ILE A 116 13.30 -11.18 -11.73
N LEU A 117 13.06 -11.43 -10.44
CA LEU A 117 13.50 -12.64 -9.73
C LEU A 117 12.29 -13.52 -9.42
N VAL A 118 12.36 -14.79 -9.78
CA VAL A 118 11.29 -15.79 -9.57
C VAL A 118 11.75 -16.85 -8.59
N GLY A 119 10.97 -17.07 -7.54
CA GLY A 119 11.21 -18.05 -6.49
C GLY A 119 10.94 -17.49 -5.09
N PRO A 120 11.02 -18.33 -4.06
CA PRO A 120 10.74 -17.93 -2.68
C PRO A 120 11.55 -16.70 -2.27
N ALA A 121 10.93 -15.76 -1.56
CA ALA A 121 11.54 -14.47 -1.22
C ALA A 121 12.87 -14.61 -0.43
N ASP A 122 13.02 -15.68 0.35
CA ASP A 122 14.21 -16.05 1.12
C ASP A 122 15.07 -17.14 0.45
N GLY A 123 14.70 -17.57 -0.75
CA GLY A 123 15.42 -18.55 -1.55
C GLY A 123 16.81 -18.04 -1.96
N ALA A 124 17.77 -18.97 -2.07
CA ALA A 124 19.16 -18.65 -2.43
C ALA A 124 19.45 -18.70 -3.94
N ALA A 125 18.57 -19.31 -4.72
CA ALA A 125 18.74 -19.55 -6.15
C ALA A 125 17.45 -19.17 -6.90
N ARG A 126 17.02 -17.91 -6.73
CA ARG A 126 15.88 -17.38 -7.50
C ARG A 126 16.28 -17.28 -8.98
N GLU A 127 15.39 -17.71 -9.85
CA GLU A 127 15.56 -17.62 -11.30
C GLU A 127 15.46 -16.16 -11.74
N ARG A 128 16.34 -15.75 -12.66
CA ARG A 128 16.26 -14.42 -13.27
C ARG A 128 15.46 -14.48 -14.55
N LEU A 129 14.58 -13.51 -14.71
CA LEU A 129 13.79 -13.34 -15.92
C LEU A 129 13.83 -11.88 -16.36
N THR A 130 14.09 -11.66 -17.64
CA THR A 130 14.07 -10.34 -18.26
C THR A 130 12.97 -10.29 -19.30
N LEU A 131 12.03 -9.35 -19.17
CA LEU A 131 10.92 -9.16 -20.09
C LEU A 131 11.01 -7.80 -20.78
N LYS A 132 10.55 -7.74 -22.04
CA LYS A 132 10.46 -6.51 -22.84
C LYS A 132 9.04 -6.37 -23.42
N PRO A 133 8.03 -6.13 -22.57
CA PRO A 133 6.63 -6.08 -23.00
C PRO A 133 6.36 -4.85 -23.87
N ASP A 134 5.27 -4.89 -24.64
CA ASP A 134 4.79 -3.72 -25.40
C ASP A 134 4.09 -2.71 -24.47
N ALA A 135 3.48 -3.17 -23.38
CA ALA A 135 2.89 -2.30 -22.35
C ALA A 135 3.01 -2.89 -20.93
N ILE A 136 3.06 -2.02 -19.92
CA ILE A 136 3.11 -2.40 -18.49
C ILE A 136 1.91 -1.82 -17.74
N VAL A 137 1.24 -2.64 -16.94
CA VAL A 137 0.25 -2.18 -15.94
C VAL A 137 0.85 -2.33 -14.54
N VAL A 138 1.10 -1.22 -13.86
CA VAL A 138 1.61 -1.19 -12.48
C VAL A 138 0.42 -1.20 -11.51
N ALA A 139 0.25 -2.32 -10.80
CA ALA A 139 -0.82 -2.55 -9.82
C ALA A 139 -0.25 -3.02 -8.48
N THR A 140 0.85 -2.39 -8.03
CA THR A 140 1.65 -2.79 -6.85
C THR A 140 0.98 -2.52 -5.50
N GLY A 141 -0.14 -1.80 -5.49
CA GLY A 141 -0.94 -1.52 -4.30
C GLY A 141 -0.29 -0.53 -3.33
N ALA A 142 -0.71 -0.60 -2.07
CA ALA A 142 -0.19 0.21 -0.99
C ALA A 142 0.14 -0.63 0.26
N HIS A 143 0.85 -0.03 1.22
CA HIS A 143 1.11 -0.61 2.55
C HIS A 143 0.65 0.32 3.67
N ASP A 144 0.45 -0.24 4.85
CA ASP A 144 -0.01 0.52 6.03
C ASP A 144 0.87 1.74 6.31
N ARG A 145 0.23 2.89 6.51
CA ARG A 145 0.84 4.06 7.10
C ARG A 145 0.62 4.03 8.60
N THR A 146 1.68 3.78 9.35
CA THR A 146 1.69 3.86 10.81
C THR A 146 2.34 5.16 11.28
N LEU A 147 1.83 5.70 12.38
CA LEU A 147 2.42 6.85 13.06
C LEU A 147 3.11 6.34 14.32
N PRO A 148 4.39 6.67 14.56
CA PRO A 148 5.10 6.22 15.75
C PRO A 148 4.52 6.86 17.01
N PHE A 149 4.73 6.19 18.13
CA PHE A 149 4.42 6.64 19.48
C PHE A 149 5.36 5.90 20.45
N PRO A 150 5.64 6.42 21.66
CA PRO A 150 6.51 5.74 22.61
C PRO A 150 6.15 4.26 22.83
N GLY A 151 7.11 3.35 22.65
CA GLY A 151 6.94 1.90 22.81
C GLY A 151 6.35 1.16 21.60
N TRP A 152 6.12 1.82 20.46
CA TRP A 152 5.60 1.19 19.25
C TRP A 152 6.53 0.14 18.62
N GLU A 153 7.78 0.07 19.06
CA GLU A 153 8.79 -0.92 18.69
C GLU A 153 8.64 -2.26 19.44
N LEU A 154 7.87 -2.29 20.53
CA LEU A 154 7.72 -3.48 21.37
C LEU A 154 7.09 -4.65 20.59
N PRO A 155 7.56 -5.90 20.80
CA PRO A 155 6.84 -7.09 20.37
C PRO A 155 5.40 -7.07 20.87
N GLY A 156 4.43 -7.31 19.99
CA GLY A 156 3.00 -7.11 20.27
C GLY A 156 2.42 -5.85 19.61
N VAL A 157 3.25 -4.96 19.07
CA VAL A 157 2.78 -3.87 18.20
C VAL A 157 2.79 -4.34 16.74
N PHE A 158 1.62 -4.38 16.11
CA PHE A 158 1.43 -4.80 14.73
C PHE A 158 0.89 -3.65 13.89
N THR A 159 1.22 -3.63 12.60
CA THR A 159 0.39 -2.87 11.66
C THR A 159 -0.96 -3.59 11.50
N ALA A 160 -2.03 -2.85 11.25
CA ALA A 160 -3.36 -3.46 11.12
C ALA A 160 -3.43 -4.42 9.91
N GLY A 161 -2.75 -4.09 8.82
CA GLY A 161 -2.57 -4.94 7.65
C GLY A 161 -1.79 -6.22 7.96
N ALA A 162 -0.71 -6.16 8.75
CA ALA A 162 0.04 -7.36 9.16
C ALA A 162 -0.81 -8.28 10.04
N ALA A 163 -1.57 -7.71 10.99
CA ALA A 163 -2.48 -8.48 11.82
C ALA A 163 -3.59 -9.16 11.00
N GLN A 164 -4.14 -8.44 10.01
CA GLN A 164 -5.11 -9.03 9.09
C GLN A 164 -4.49 -10.09 8.18
N ALA A 165 -3.24 -9.91 7.73
CA ALA A 165 -2.53 -10.88 6.91
C ALA A 165 -2.31 -12.19 7.66
N LEU A 166 -1.86 -12.12 8.92
CA LEU A 166 -1.73 -13.28 9.80
C LEU A 166 -3.09 -13.93 10.08
N ALA A 167 -4.14 -13.14 10.26
CA ALA A 167 -5.47 -13.67 10.52
C ALA A 167 -6.07 -14.41 9.31
N LYS A 168 -5.92 -13.86 8.11
CA LYS A 168 -6.48 -14.40 6.87
C LYS A 168 -5.63 -15.51 6.28
N GLY A 169 -4.33 -15.25 6.10
CA GLY A 169 -3.41 -16.16 5.43
C GLY A 169 -2.87 -17.26 6.34
N GLU A 170 -2.82 -17.04 7.65
CA GLU A 170 -2.18 -18.02 8.56
C GLU A 170 -3.12 -18.56 9.63
N ARG A 171 -4.31 -17.95 9.80
CA ARG A 171 -5.24 -18.21 10.92
C ARG A 171 -4.57 -18.04 12.29
N VAL A 172 -3.59 -17.15 12.37
CA VAL A 172 -2.83 -16.89 13.60
C VAL A 172 -3.44 -15.69 14.32
N ALA A 173 -3.74 -15.86 15.61
CA ALA A 173 -4.06 -14.76 16.50
C ALA A 173 -2.78 -14.01 16.88
N VAL A 174 -2.80 -12.68 16.79
CA VAL A 174 -1.64 -11.82 17.14
C VAL A 174 -1.52 -11.55 18.65
N GLY A 175 -2.53 -11.94 19.42
CA GLY A 175 -2.60 -11.77 20.87
C GLY A 175 -3.96 -12.22 21.41
N GLU A 176 -4.05 -12.40 22.72
CA GLU A 176 -5.30 -12.77 23.39
C GLU A 176 -6.20 -11.56 23.63
N ARG A 177 -5.61 -10.42 23.98
CA ARG A 177 -6.29 -9.16 24.33
C ARG A 177 -5.76 -8.03 23.47
N VAL A 178 -6.48 -7.72 22.41
CA VAL A 178 -5.96 -6.87 21.33
C VAL A 178 -6.66 -5.52 21.32
N VAL A 179 -5.87 -4.45 21.20
CA VAL A 179 -6.38 -3.11 20.87
C VAL A 179 -6.22 -2.86 19.37
N VAL A 180 -7.23 -2.27 18.74
CA VAL A 180 -7.12 -1.75 17.37
C VAL A 180 -7.19 -0.23 17.43
N ALA A 181 -6.27 0.47 16.77
CA ALA A 181 -6.23 1.92 16.81
C ALA A 181 -5.73 2.55 15.50
N GLY A 182 -6.09 3.82 15.30
CA GLY A 182 -5.56 4.62 14.20
C GLY A 182 -6.66 5.41 13.53
N ALA A 183 -6.73 5.41 12.20
CA ALA A 183 -7.76 6.14 11.47
C ALA A 183 -8.20 5.45 10.20
N GLY A 184 -9.52 5.41 10.00
CA GLY A 184 -10.14 4.91 8.79
C GLY A 184 -11.10 3.75 9.02
N PRO A 185 -11.95 3.47 8.02
CA PRO A 185 -12.89 2.36 8.07
C PRO A 185 -12.18 1.00 8.17
N PHE A 186 -10.90 0.93 7.82
CA PHE A 186 -10.08 -0.29 7.84
C PHE A 186 -9.88 -0.88 9.24
N LEU A 187 -10.07 -0.10 10.31
CA LEU A 187 -10.00 -0.61 11.69
C LEU A 187 -11.06 -1.68 11.96
N LEU A 188 -12.24 -1.56 11.34
CA LEU A 188 -13.37 -2.49 11.51
C LEU A 188 -13.13 -3.90 10.92
N PRO A 189 -12.71 -4.06 9.64
CA PRO A 189 -12.35 -5.36 9.11
C PRO A 189 -11.18 -6.01 9.85
N VAL A 190 -10.25 -5.22 10.39
CA VAL A 190 -9.14 -5.73 11.21
C VAL A 190 -9.69 -6.31 12.51
N ALA A 191 -10.51 -5.55 13.26
CA ALA A 191 -11.18 -6.04 14.47
C ALA A 191 -12.01 -7.31 14.19
N ALA A 192 -12.76 -7.33 13.08
CA ALA A 192 -13.54 -8.50 12.69
C ALA A 192 -12.68 -9.73 12.34
N SER A 193 -11.49 -9.53 11.77
CA SER A 193 -10.55 -10.62 11.46
C SER A 193 -9.92 -11.19 12.74
N LEU A 194 -9.55 -10.33 13.68
CA LEU A 194 -8.99 -10.70 14.98
C LEU A 194 -9.98 -11.51 15.83
N VAL A 195 -11.24 -11.08 15.88
CA VAL A 195 -12.30 -11.84 16.58
C VAL A 195 -12.47 -13.24 15.97
N GLN A 196 -12.33 -13.36 14.65
CA GLN A 196 -12.47 -14.64 13.94
C GLN A 196 -11.29 -15.60 14.17
N THR A 197 -10.12 -15.09 14.55
CA THR A 197 -8.99 -15.92 14.99
C THR A 197 -8.96 -16.16 16.50
N GLY A 198 -9.98 -15.69 17.24
CA GLY A 198 -10.14 -15.97 18.66
C GLY A 198 -9.59 -14.88 19.60
N SER A 199 -9.03 -13.79 19.07
CA SER A 199 -8.59 -12.66 19.90
C SER A 199 -9.77 -11.93 20.53
N ALA A 200 -9.64 -11.57 21.81
CA ALA A 200 -10.56 -10.64 22.47
C ALA A 200 -10.16 -9.19 22.14
N VAL A 201 -10.90 -8.55 21.23
CA VAL A 201 -10.67 -7.14 20.89
C VAL A 201 -11.24 -6.25 22.01
N VAL A 202 -10.37 -5.64 22.82
CA VAL A 202 -10.78 -4.88 24.01
C VAL A 202 -11.15 -3.43 23.71
N GLY A 203 -10.88 -2.96 22.49
CA GLY A 203 -11.34 -1.67 22.00
C GLY A 203 -10.83 -1.30 20.61
N VAL A 204 -11.63 -0.49 19.92
CA VAL A 204 -11.28 0.17 18.66
C VAL A 204 -11.23 1.68 18.92
N TYR A 205 -10.06 2.29 18.72
CA TYR A 205 -9.81 3.71 18.97
C TYR A 205 -9.50 4.45 17.66
N GLU A 206 -10.46 5.22 17.20
CA GLU A 206 -10.40 6.00 15.97
C GLU A 206 -9.99 7.45 16.30
N ALA A 207 -8.90 7.92 15.70
CA ALA A 207 -8.38 9.26 15.93
C ALA A 207 -9.30 10.34 15.33
N SER A 208 -10.02 10.05 14.24
CA SER A 208 -11.02 10.98 13.70
C SER A 208 -12.19 11.18 14.66
N ARG A 209 -12.59 12.44 14.82
CA ARG A 209 -13.71 12.85 15.67
C ARG A 209 -15.05 12.63 14.97
N SER A 210 -16.09 12.28 15.72
CA SER A 210 -17.44 12.05 15.20
C SER A 210 -17.97 13.21 14.35
N ARG A 211 -17.68 14.46 14.73
CA ARG A 211 -18.04 15.64 13.93
C ARG A 211 -17.38 15.66 12.55
N THR A 212 -16.07 15.38 12.49
CA THR A 212 -15.30 15.30 11.23
C THR A 212 -15.77 14.15 10.36
N LEU A 213 -16.08 13.01 10.96
CA LEU A 213 -16.68 11.87 10.27
C LEU A 213 -18.02 12.28 9.66
N ALA A 214 -18.92 12.85 10.47
CA ALA A 214 -20.23 13.30 10.01
C ALA A 214 -20.12 14.33 8.87
N SER A 215 -19.24 15.33 8.97
CA SER A 215 -19.05 16.35 7.93
C SER A 215 -18.58 15.80 6.59
N GLY A 216 -17.89 14.65 6.56
CA GLY A 216 -17.52 13.99 5.30
C GLY A 216 -18.72 13.41 4.54
N TRP A 217 -19.79 13.06 5.26
CA TRP A 217 -20.97 12.38 4.72
C TRP A 217 -22.17 13.30 4.51
N LEU A 218 -22.36 14.28 5.39
CA LEU A 218 -23.47 15.25 5.38
C LEU A 218 -23.73 15.90 4.01
N PRO A 219 -22.71 16.28 3.20
CA PRO A 219 -22.97 17.00 1.96
C PRO A 219 -23.65 16.17 0.85
N ARG A 220 -23.49 14.84 0.81
CA ARG A 220 -24.06 13.98 -0.25
C ARG A 220 -24.36 12.55 0.22
N PRO A 221 -25.35 12.35 1.10
CA PRO A 221 -25.69 11.02 1.65
C PRO A 221 -26.12 10.00 0.59
N TRP A 222 -26.65 10.43 -0.56
CA TRP A 222 -27.05 9.54 -1.66
C TRP A 222 -25.89 8.75 -2.29
N LEU A 223 -24.64 9.18 -2.10
CA LEU A 223 -23.48 8.44 -2.59
C LEU A 223 -23.26 7.14 -1.80
N LEU A 224 -23.64 7.10 -0.52
CA LEU A 224 -23.68 5.85 0.25
C LEU A 224 -24.67 4.85 -0.38
N ALA A 225 -25.80 5.33 -0.89
CA ALA A 225 -26.76 4.50 -1.59
C ALA A 225 -26.20 3.97 -2.93
N ARG A 226 -25.41 4.79 -3.64
CA ARG A 226 -24.72 4.38 -4.88
C ARG A 226 -23.55 3.41 -4.62
N ALA A 227 -22.89 3.52 -3.47
CA ALA A 227 -21.88 2.60 -2.98
C ALA A 227 -22.49 1.48 -2.12
N GLY A 228 -23.66 0.97 -2.48
CA GLY A 228 -24.47 0.09 -1.63
C GLY A 228 -23.75 -1.15 -1.06
N LYS A 229 -22.75 -1.68 -1.78
CA LYS A 229 -21.89 -2.77 -1.28
C LYS A 229 -21.12 -2.41 0.00
N LYS A 230 -20.64 -1.16 0.11
CA LYS A 230 -19.95 -0.65 1.31
C LYS A 230 -20.88 -0.50 2.51
N GLY A 231 -22.14 -0.14 2.28
CA GLY A 231 -23.15 -0.05 3.35
C GLY A 231 -23.42 -1.40 4.00
N VAL A 232 -23.57 -2.47 3.19
CA VAL A 232 -23.78 -3.83 3.69
C VAL A 232 -22.55 -4.34 4.46
N GLU A 233 -21.36 -4.08 3.93
CA GLU A 233 -20.10 -4.44 4.58
C GLU A 233 -19.99 -3.77 5.98
N LEU A 234 -20.24 -2.45 6.05
CA LEU A 234 -20.21 -1.71 7.30
C LEU A 234 -21.23 -2.24 8.31
N ALA A 235 -22.47 -2.52 7.88
CA ALA A 235 -23.49 -3.10 8.76
C ALA A 235 -23.04 -4.44 9.36
N GLY A 236 -22.41 -5.29 8.54
CA GLY A 236 -21.83 -6.56 9.00
C GLY A 236 -20.77 -6.39 10.09
N TYR A 237 -19.90 -5.38 9.96
CA TYR A 237 -18.91 -5.08 10.99
C TYR A 237 -19.54 -4.51 12.27
N VAL A 238 -20.52 -3.62 12.15
CA VAL A 238 -21.23 -3.05 13.32
C VAL A 238 -21.94 -4.14 14.12
N VAL A 239 -22.62 -5.07 13.46
CA VAL A 239 -23.27 -6.21 14.12
C VAL A 239 -22.26 -7.04 14.92
N ARG A 240 -21.05 -7.29 14.36
CA ARG A 240 -19.99 -8.01 15.08
C ARG A 240 -19.47 -7.21 16.28
N GLN A 241 -19.23 -5.91 16.13
CA GLN A 241 -18.81 -5.04 17.23
C GLN A 241 -19.80 -5.12 18.40
N VAL A 242 -21.10 -5.02 18.11
CA VAL A 242 -22.16 -5.11 19.13
C VAL A 242 -22.21 -6.51 19.77
N ARG A 243 -22.17 -7.57 18.96
CA ARG A 243 -22.21 -8.96 19.44
C ARG A 243 -21.05 -9.28 20.39
N HIS A 244 -19.86 -8.78 20.09
CA HIS A 244 -18.66 -9.00 20.91
C HIS A 244 -18.43 -7.90 21.95
N ARG A 245 -19.37 -6.93 22.08
CA ARG A 245 -19.31 -5.79 23.01
C ARG A 245 -18.00 -4.99 22.89
N ILE A 246 -17.51 -4.84 21.68
CA ILE A 246 -16.24 -4.15 21.40
C ILE A 246 -16.50 -2.64 21.42
N PRO A 247 -15.90 -1.87 22.36
CA PRO A 247 -16.09 -0.44 22.41
C PRO A 247 -15.42 0.23 21.19
N TYR A 248 -16.16 1.08 20.49
CA TYR A 248 -15.65 1.93 19.42
C TYR A 248 -15.62 3.39 19.90
N ARG A 249 -14.44 4.01 19.98
CA ARG A 249 -14.29 5.40 20.46
C ARG A 249 -13.62 6.26 19.39
N THR A 250 -14.32 7.30 18.97
CA THR A 250 -13.82 8.34 18.06
C THR A 250 -13.06 9.43 18.82
N GLY A 251 -12.19 10.17 18.14
CA GLY A 251 -11.37 11.21 18.76
C GLY A 251 -10.43 10.67 19.84
N THR A 252 -10.00 9.42 19.74
CA THR A 252 -9.12 8.74 20.71
C THR A 252 -7.99 8.04 19.97
N ALA A 253 -6.76 8.19 20.45
CA ALA A 253 -5.58 7.52 19.88
C ALA A 253 -4.83 6.72 20.95
N VAL A 254 -4.08 5.70 20.52
CA VAL A 254 -3.03 5.08 21.34
C VAL A 254 -1.80 5.98 21.26
N VAL A 255 -1.33 6.45 22.42
CA VAL A 255 -0.21 7.40 22.53
C VAL A 255 1.03 6.81 23.21
N ARG A 256 0.93 5.59 23.75
CA ARG A 256 2.06 4.83 24.30
C ARG A 256 1.72 3.34 24.37
N ALA A 257 2.68 2.48 24.07
CA ALA A 257 2.65 1.07 24.47
C ALA A 257 3.60 0.84 25.67
N HIS A 258 3.23 -0.09 26.55
CA HIS A 258 3.96 -0.40 27.77
C HIS A 258 4.37 -1.86 27.78
N GLY A 259 5.60 -2.13 28.20
CA GLY A 259 6.17 -3.46 28.26
C GLY A 259 7.68 -3.40 28.37
N THR A 260 8.29 -4.53 28.71
CA THR A 260 9.74 -4.74 28.65
C THR A 260 10.05 -5.62 27.44
N ASP A 261 9.60 -6.88 27.49
CA ASP A 261 9.84 -7.84 26.39
C ASP A 261 8.71 -7.86 25.35
N ARG A 262 7.50 -7.49 25.76
CA ARG A 262 6.31 -7.40 24.91
C ARG A 262 5.28 -6.44 25.48
N VAL A 263 4.33 -6.03 24.66
CA VAL A 263 3.17 -5.22 25.07
C VAL A 263 2.39 -5.93 26.19
N THR A 264 2.12 -5.19 27.26
CA THR A 264 1.27 -5.61 28.40
C THR A 264 0.12 -4.63 28.64
N ALA A 265 0.25 -3.40 28.14
CA ALA A 265 -0.80 -2.41 28.13
C ALA A 265 -0.51 -1.32 27.08
N VAL A 266 -1.55 -0.55 26.76
CA VAL A 266 -1.42 0.70 26.01
C VAL A 266 -2.03 1.86 26.79
N THR A 267 -1.49 3.07 26.61
CA THR A 267 -2.17 4.31 27.01
C THR A 267 -2.96 4.83 25.82
N ILE A 268 -4.26 5.01 26.01
CA ILE A 268 -5.12 5.77 25.11
C ILE A 268 -5.32 7.19 25.64
N ALA A 269 -5.54 8.16 24.76
CA ALA A 269 -5.89 9.52 25.12
C ALA A 269 -6.88 10.11 24.11
N SER A 270 -7.73 11.03 24.57
CA SER A 270 -8.53 11.86 23.66
C SER A 270 -7.58 12.74 22.84
N VAL A 271 -7.91 12.99 21.58
CA VAL A 271 -7.12 13.87 20.70
C VAL A 271 -7.94 15.06 20.19
N ASP A 272 -7.29 16.20 19.98
CA ASP A 272 -7.88 17.43 19.40
C ASP A 272 -8.21 17.28 17.90
N GLU A 273 -8.72 18.34 17.26
CA GLU A 273 -9.04 18.34 15.82
C GLU A 273 -7.79 18.20 14.94
N GLN A 274 -6.62 18.54 15.46
CA GLN A 274 -5.33 18.38 14.82
C GLN A 274 -4.62 17.08 15.26
N TRP A 275 -5.28 16.23 16.05
CA TRP A 275 -4.76 15.01 16.66
C TRP A 275 -3.71 15.20 17.76
N ARG A 276 -3.65 16.35 18.43
CA ARG A 276 -2.81 16.50 19.63
C ARG A 276 -3.47 15.81 20.83
N PRO A 277 -2.74 15.05 21.66
CA PRO A 277 -3.29 14.44 22.86
C PRO A 277 -3.78 15.50 23.85
N VAL A 278 -4.97 15.29 24.39
CA VAL A 278 -5.56 16.15 25.43
C VAL A 278 -5.05 15.66 26.78
N ARG A 279 -4.23 16.47 27.46
CA ARG A 279 -3.69 16.15 28.78
C ARG A 279 -4.78 15.88 29.80
N GLY A 280 -4.56 14.91 30.68
CA GLY A 280 -5.50 14.48 31.72
C GLY A 280 -6.58 13.50 31.23
N THR A 281 -6.58 13.15 29.94
CA THR A 281 -7.52 12.16 29.37
C THR A 281 -6.92 10.77 29.20
N GLU A 282 -5.65 10.61 29.57
CA GLU A 282 -4.90 9.37 29.45
C GLU A 282 -5.53 8.25 30.28
N ARG A 283 -5.70 7.09 29.67
CA ARG A 283 -6.18 5.88 30.33
C ARG A 283 -5.34 4.70 29.92
N ARG A 284 -4.97 3.86 30.88
CA ARG A 284 -4.25 2.62 30.62
C ARG A 284 -5.24 1.49 30.34
N VAL A 285 -5.01 0.75 29.27
CA VAL A 285 -5.81 -0.42 28.86
C VAL A 285 -4.89 -1.63 28.80
N ALA A 286 -5.21 -2.67 29.59
CA ALA A 286 -4.46 -3.93 29.56
C ALA A 286 -4.73 -4.69 28.26
N ALA A 287 -3.66 -4.94 27.50
CA ALA A 287 -3.66 -5.55 26.18
C ALA A 287 -2.29 -6.18 25.94
N ASP A 288 -2.24 -7.30 25.24
CA ASP A 288 -1.00 -8.03 24.96
C ASP A 288 -0.57 -7.90 23.48
N ALA A 289 -1.42 -7.26 22.68
CA ALA A 289 -1.11 -6.75 21.36
C ALA A 289 -1.89 -5.47 21.03
N VAL A 290 -1.32 -4.64 20.14
CA VAL A 290 -1.97 -3.45 19.58
C VAL A 290 -1.75 -3.39 18.07
N CYS A 291 -2.83 -3.26 17.31
CA CYS A 291 -2.83 -3.18 15.85
C CYS A 291 -3.08 -1.72 15.43
N VAL A 292 -2.14 -1.10 14.71
CA VAL A 292 -2.23 0.31 14.31
C VAL A 292 -2.23 0.52 12.80
N SER A 293 -3.10 1.41 12.31
CA SER A 293 -3.06 1.91 10.92
C SER A 293 -3.80 3.23 10.81
N HIS A 294 -3.14 4.24 10.22
CA HIS A 294 -3.67 5.61 10.14
C HIS A 294 -4.01 6.05 8.71
N ALA A 295 -3.53 5.33 7.70
CA ALA A 295 -3.80 5.47 6.28
C ALA A 295 -3.03 4.36 5.53
N PHE A 296 -2.87 4.53 4.23
CA PHE A 296 -1.99 3.71 3.39
C PHE A 296 -0.98 4.59 2.65
N THR A 297 0.16 4.02 2.31
CA THR A 297 1.21 4.63 1.47
C THR A 297 1.35 3.82 0.19
N PRO A 298 1.19 4.42 -1.00
CA PRO A 298 1.32 3.70 -2.26
C PRO A 298 2.75 3.18 -2.48
N ARG A 299 2.88 2.03 -3.16
CA ARG A 299 4.18 1.43 -3.52
C ARG A 299 4.67 1.97 -4.86
N LEU A 300 5.25 3.18 -4.80
CA LEU A 300 5.61 4.01 -5.95
C LEU A 300 6.93 3.62 -6.64
N GLU A 301 7.72 2.73 -6.05
CA GLU A 301 9.10 2.49 -6.45
C GLU A 301 9.25 2.14 -7.94
N LEU A 302 8.42 1.21 -8.41
CA LEU A 302 8.47 0.72 -9.79
C LEU A 302 7.94 1.76 -10.77
N ALA A 303 6.89 2.51 -10.40
CA ALA A 303 6.37 3.58 -11.25
C ALA A 303 7.39 4.72 -11.39
N LEU A 304 8.05 5.11 -10.30
CA LEU A 304 9.11 6.12 -10.33
C LEU A 304 10.37 5.64 -11.06
N ALA A 305 10.74 4.36 -10.93
CA ALA A 305 11.83 3.77 -11.70
C ALA A 305 11.51 3.75 -13.21
N ALA A 306 10.24 3.52 -13.56
CA ALA A 306 9.74 3.62 -14.93
C ALA A 306 9.58 5.07 -15.43
N GLY A 307 9.87 6.10 -14.62
CA GLY A 307 9.77 7.51 -15.02
C GLY A 307 8.39 8.15 -14.89
N CYS A 308 7.43 7.48 -14.24
CA CYS A 308 6.08 8.01 -14.07
C CYS A 308 6.06 9.23 -13.13
N GLU A 309 5.23 10.22 -13.47
CA GLU A 309 4.98 11.39 -12.62
C GLU A 309 3.95 11.08 -11.53
N LEU A 310 4.03 11.84 -10.44
CA LEU A 310 3.07 11.78 -9.34
C LEU A 310 2.17 13.02 -9.37
N ASP A 311 0.93 12.88 -8.91
CA ASP A 311 0.05 14.00 -8.64
C ASP A 311 0.42 14.74 -7.34
N ASP A 312 -0.26 15.85 -7.07
CA ASP A 312 -0.05 16.67 -5.87
C ASP A 312 -0.36 15.91 -4.55
N ALA A 313 -1.15 14.84 -4.62
CA ALA A 313 -1.48 13.99 -3.48
C ALA A 313 -0.44 12.87 -3.25
N GLY A 314 0.55 12.73 -4.15
CA GLY A 314 1.63 11.75 -4.07
C GLY A 314 1.24 10.36 -4.59
N PHE A 315 0.23 10.25 -5.46
CA PHE A 315 -0.13 9.04 -6.19
C PHE A 315 0.37 9.11 -7.63
N VAL A 316 0.44 7.98 -8.34
CA VAL A 316 0.80 7.99 -9.77
C VAL A 316 -0.27 8.73 -10.56
N ALA A 317 0.13 9.77 -11.29
CA ALA A 317 -0.77 10.53 -12.13
C ALA A 317 -1.20 9.70 -13.35
N VAL A 318 -2.51 9.62 -13.59
CA VAL A 318 -3.09 8.88 -14.72
C VAL A 318 -4.19 9.66 -15.41
N ASP A 319 -4.37 9.39 -16.71
CA ASP A 319 -5.45 9.95 -17.52
C ASP A 319 -6.74 9.08 -17.47
N ALA A 320 -7.68 9.37 -18.37
CA ALA A 320 -8.93 8.64 -18.47
C ALA A 320 -8.76 7.16 -18.87
N ASP A 321 -7.68 6.83 -19.59
CA ASP A 321 -7.30 5.47 -20.02
C ASP A 321 -6.50 4.72 -18.94
N GLN A 322 -6.28 5.33 -17.76
CA GLN A 322 -5.32 4.87 -16.75
C GLN A 322 -3.86 4.87 -17.24
N ARG A 323 -3.55 5.61 -18.31
CA ARG A 323 -2.19 5.77 -18.83
C ARG A 323 -1.44 6.80 -17.97
N THR A 324 -0.18 6.52 -17.66
CA THR A 324 0.68 7.44 -16.90
C THR A 324 1.32 8.49 -17.82
N SER A 325 2.22 9.32 -17.30
CA SER A 325 3.06 10.21 -18.11
C SER A 325 4.00 9.47 -19.08
N VAL A 326 4.18 8.15 -18.92
CA VAL A 326 4.99 7.30 -19.79
C VAL A 326 4.06 6.50 -20.69
N ARG A 327 4.16 6.72 -22.01
CA ARG A 327 3.19 6.27 -23.02
C ARG A 327 2.75 4.82 -22.88
N ASP A 328 3.69 3.93 -22.63
CA ASP A 328 3.50 2.47 -22.64
C ASP A 328 3.37 1.91 -21.21
N VAL A 329 3.16 2.77 -20.22
CA VAL A 329 2.95 2.42 -18.80
C VAL A 329 1.58 2.91 -18.34
N TYR A 330 0.85 2.01 -17.69
CA TYR A 330 -0.46 2.24 -17.10
C TYR A 330 -0.39 1.94 -15.60
N ALA A 331 -1.30 2.51 -14.81
CA ALA A 331 -1.35 2.27 -13.38
C ALA A 331 -2.79 2.12 -12.87
N ALA A 332 -3.00 1.26 -11.88
CA ALA A 332 -4.35 1.00 -11.36
C ALA A 332 -4.36 0.57 -9.88
N GLY A 333 -5.44 0.90 -9.19
CA GLY A 333 -5.66 0.53 -7.80
C GLY A 333 -5.00 1.50 -6.84
N GLU A 334 -4.52 1.00 -5.69
CA GLU A 334 -4.09 1.87 -4.60
C GLU A 334 -2.87 2.74 -4.90
N ILE A 335 -2.15 2.45 -5.98
CA ILE A 335 -1.05 3.28 -6.48
C ILE A 335 -1.53 4.59 -7.12
N THR A 336 -2.78 4.63 -7.62
CA THR A 336 -3.44 5.82 -8.20
C THR A 336 -4.43 6.49 -7.23
N GLY A 337 -4.61 5.93 -6.03
CA GLY A 337 -5.47 6.48 -4.98
C GLY A 337 -6.07 5.40 -4.07
N ILE A 338 -6.28 5.71 -2.79
CA ILE A 338 -6.82 4.74 -1.81
C ILE A 338 -8.35 4.70 -1.86
N GLY A 339 -8.93 3.82 -2.69
CA GLY A 339 -10.39 3.70 -2.86
C GLY A 339 -11.02 2.33 -2.62
N GLY A 340 -10.21 1.31 -2.30
CA GLY A 340 -10.69 -0.05 -2.02
C GLY A 340 -11.01 -0.87 -3.28
N VAL A 341 -11.53 -2.09 -3.05
CA VAL A 341 -11.61 -3.15 -4.08
C VAL A 341 -12.43 -2.77 -5.31
N GLU A 342 -13.56 -2.08 -5.15
CA GLU A 342 -14.43 -1.77 -6.28
C GLU A 342 -13.81 -0.73 -7.22
N LEU A 343 -13.09 0.23 -6.65
CA LEU A 343 -12.30 1.17 -7.44
C LEU A 343 -11.15 0.45 -8.14
N ALA A 344 -10.40 -0.38 -7.40
CA ALA A 344 -9.28 -1.13 -7.93
C ALA A 344 -9.68 -2.03 -9.11
N LEU A 345 -10.82 -2.73 -9.01
CA LEU A 345 -11.36 -3.55 -10.10
C LEU A 345 -11.72 -2.72 -11.34
N ALA A 346 -12.33 -1.54 -11.14
CA ALA A 346 -12.73 -0.66 -12.24
C ALA A 346 -11.50 -0.07 -12.95
N GLU A 347 -10.56 0.48 -12.19
CA GLU A 347 -9.30 1.03 -12.69
C GLU A 347 -8.45 -0.04 -13.37
N GLY A 348 -8.35 -1.24 -12.78
CA GLY A 348 -7.65 -2.37 -13.38
C GLY A 348 -8.25 -2.75 -14.73
N THR A 349 -9.58 -2.86 -14.81
CA THR A 349 -10.27 -3.18 -16.07
C THR A 349 -9.96 -2.17 -17.17
N ILE A 350 -9.98 -0.87 -16.85
CA ILE A 350 -9.67 0.19 -17.81
C ILE A 350 -8.20 0.11 -18.24
N ALA A 351 -7.28 0.03 -17.28
CA ALA A 351 -5.84 -0.04 -17.56
C ALA A 351 -5.47 -1.23 -18.43
N GLY A 352 -6.01 -2.42 -18.14
CA GLY A 352 -5.74 -3.63 -18.93
C GLY A 352 -6.29 -3.56 -20.35
N HIS A 353 -7.52 -3.05 -20.52
CA HIS A 353 -8.13 -2.87 -21.83
C HIS A 353 -7.34 -1.89 -22.70
N CYS A 354 -6.95 -0.74 -22.14
CA CYS A 354 -6.19 0.27 -22.87
C CYS A 354 -4.73 -0.17 -23.14
N ALA A 355 -4.09 -0.87 -22.19
CA ALA A 355 -2.77 -1.48 -22.40
C ALA A 355 -2.74 -2.51 -23.54
N ALA A 356 -3.88 -3.17 -23.82
CA ALA A 356 -4.02 -4.09 -24.95
C ALA A 356 -4.35 -3.39 -26.29
N GLY A 357 -4.35 -2.05 -26.34
CA GLY A 357 -4.61 -1.26 -27.53
C GLY A 357 -6.05 -0.75 -27.69
N GLY A 358 -6.90 -0.96 -26.67
CA GLY A 358 -8.22 -0.35 -26.61
C GLY A 358 -8.21 1.12 -26.17
N SER A 359 -9.39 1.71 -26.01
CA SER A 359 -9.58 3.10 -25.58
C SER A 359 -10.66 3.21 -24.50
N ALA A 360 -10.56 4.18 -23.58
CA ALA A 360 -11.64 4.47 -22.62
C ALA A 360 -12.97 4.85 -23.31
N THR A 361 -12.96 5.23 -24.59
CA THR A 361 -14.19 5.50 -25.34
C THR A 361 -14.95 4.24 -25.76
N ASP A 362 -14.35 3.06 -25.63
CA ASP A 362 -14.98 1.82 -26.06
C ASP A 362 -16.18 1.45 -25.20
N ASP A 363 -17.26 0.97 -25.84
CA ASP A 363 -18.53 0.70 -25.17
C ASP A 363 -18.42 -0.28 -23.99
N VAL A 364 -17.48 -1.24 -24.08
CA VAL A 364 -17.22 -2.22 -23.03
C VAL A 364 -16.75 -1.57 -21.72
N LEU A 365 -16.13 -0.38 -21.79
CA LEU A 365 -15.63 0.36 -20.62
C LEU A 365 -16.65 1.31 -19.99
N ARG A 366 -17.85 1.46 -20.56
CA ARG A 366 -18.91 2.34 -19.99
C ARG A 366 -19.24 2.01 -18.53
N ARG A 367 -19.32 0.71 -18.18
CA ARG A 367 -19.59 0.27 -16.81
C ARG A 367 -18.37 0.50 -15.88
N PRO A 368 -17.15 0.05 -16.21
CA PRO A 368 -15.94 0.37 -15.46
C PRO A 368 -15.75 1.87 -15.20
N LEU A 369 -15.92 2.73 -16.21
CA LEU A 369 -15.75 4.18 -16.06
C LEU A 369 -16.75 4.79 -15.08
N ARG A 370 -18.01 4.36 -15.15
CA ARG A 370 -19.03 4.79 -14.20
C ARG A 370 -18.70 4.32 -12.78
N ALA A 371 -18.25 3.08 -12.62
CA ALA A 371 -17.83 2.55 -11.33
C ALA A 371 -16.64 3.34 -10.77
N ARG A 372 -15.60 3.59 -11.59
CA ARG A 372 -14.43 4.39 -11.23
C ARG A 372 -14.85 5.76 -10.68
N SER A 373 -15.67 6.50 -11.42
CA SER A 373 -16.15 7.83 -10.99
C SER A 373 -16.88 7.79 -9.63
N ILE A 374 -17.79 6.83 -9.43
CA ILE A 374 -18.54 6.68 -8.16
C ILE A 374 -17.60 6.39 -6.99
N TYR A 375 -16.69 5.43 -7.16
CA TYR A 375 -15.82 5.01 -6.05
C TYR A 375 -14.64 5.96 -5.81
N GLN A 376 -14.21 6.73 -6.81
CA GLN A 376 -13.27 7.85 -6.61
C GLN A 376 -13.89 8.95 -5.74
N GLU A 377 -15.13 9.37 -6.03
CA GLU A 377 -15.80 10.37 -5.19
C GLU A 377 -16.01 9.86 -3.75
N PHE A 378 -16.35 8.57 -3.61
CA PHE A 378 -16.44 7.92 -2.29
C PHE A 378 -15.09 7.93 -1.56
N ALA A 379 -14.01 7.54 -2.24
CA ALA A 379 -12.65 7.51 -1.70
C ALA A 379 -12.17 8.88 -1.23
N GLN A 380 -12.41 9.94 -2.02
CA GLN A 380 -12.05 11.31 -1.66
C GLN A 380 -12.73 11.77 -0.36
N ARG A 381 -13.99 11.39 -0.15
CA ARG A 381 -14.71 11.69 1.11
C ARG A 381 -14.17 10.91 2.29
N MET A 382 -13.87 9.63 2.10
CA MET A 382 -13.21 8.82 3.12
C MET A 382 -11.87 9.44 3.52
N HIS A 383 -11.08 9.85 2.54
CA HIS A 383 -9.82 10.53 2.77
C HIS A 383 -10.02 11.84 3.56
N ALA A 384 -10.99 12.68 3.19
CA ALA A 384 -11.27 13.93 3.90
C ALA A 384 -11.67 13.71 5.38
N ALA A 385 -12.42 12.63 5.66
CA ALA A 385 -12.89 12.28 7.00
C ALA A 385 -11.81 11.63 7.89
N HIS A 386 -10.85 10.92 7.30
CA HIS A 386 -9.87 10.09 8.00
C HIS A 386 -8.41 10.50 7.78
N SER A 387 -8.16 11.66 7.16
CA SER A 387 -6.81 12.12 6.88
C SER A 387 -5.99 12.36 8.16
N VAL A 388 -4.72 11.98 8.08
CA VAL A 388 -3.73 12.20 9.14
C VAL A 388 -3.59 13.70 9.43
N ARG A 389 -3.74 14.08 10.70
CA ARG A 389 -3.70 15.49 11.13
C ARG A 389 -2.36 15.88 11.73
N PRO A 390 -1.80 17.07 11.42
CA PRO A 390 -0.38 17.39 11.66
C PRO A 390 0.05 17.39 13.14
N GLY A 391 -0.87 17.49 14.10
CA GLY A 391 -0.58 17.47 15.53
C GLY A 391 -0.19 16.10 16.08
N TRP A 392 -0.26 15.03 15.28
CA TRP A 392 0.22 13.70 15.69
C TRP A 392 1.72 13.68 16.06
N THR A 393 2.54 14.58 15.51
CA THR A 393 3.97 14.67 15.87
C THR A 393 4.18 15.03 17.35
N GLY A 394 3.17 15.60 18.01
CA GLY A 394 3.14 15.83 19.46
C GLY A 394 3.00 14.56 20.30
N TRP A 395 2.82 13.38 19.70
CA TRP A 395 2.82 12.10 20.40
C TRP A 395 4.24 11.65 20.76
N LEU A 396 5.23 12.15 20.03
CA LEU A 396 6.61 11.67 20.08
C LEU A 396 7.39 12.32 21.22
N THR A 397 8.15 11.49 21.92
CA THR A 397 9.25 11.92 22.79
C THR A 397 10.58 11.82 22.03
N ASP A 398 11.64 12.44 22.53
CA ASP A 398 12.95 12.36 21.90
C ASP A 398 13.48 10.91 21.81
N ASP A 399 13.16 10.07 22.80
CA ASP A 399 13.53 8.65 22.80
C ASP A 399 12.65 7.78 21.89
N THR A 400 11.57 8.32 21.31
CA THR A 400 10.71 7.52 20.43
C THR A 400 11.47 7.11 19.18
N VAL A 401 11.67 5.80 18.99
CA VAL A 401 12.30 5.26 17.78
C VAL A 401 11.46 5.67 16.56
N VAL A 402 12.08 6.18 15.51
CA VAL A 402 11.41 6.53 14.25
C VAL A 402 11.82 5.55 13.15
N CYS A 403 13.12 5.29 13.00
CA CYS A 403 13.63 4.30 12.06
C CYS A 403 14.06 3.03 12.81
N ARG A 404 13.19 2.01 12.84
CA ARG A 404 13.48 0.73 13.52
C ARG A 404 14.69 -0.01 12.93
N CYS A 405 14.90 0.06 11.62
CA CYS A 405 16.00 -0.66 10.97
C CYS A 405 17.39 -0.10 11.30
N GLU A 406 17.47 1.18 11.65
CA GLU A 406 18.73 1.91 11.90
C GLU A 406 18.74 2.48 13.33
N GLU A 407 17.77 2.06 14.16
CA GLU A 407 17.60 2.45 15.57
C GLU A 407 17.60 3.97 15.82
N VAL A 408 17.16 4.76 14.83
CA VAL A 408 17.16 6.22 14.92
C VAL A 408 15.92 6.71 15.65
N ASN A 409 16.11 7.44 16.73
CA ASN A 409 15.06 8.06 17.54
C ASN A 409 14.76 9.52 17.12
N CYS A 410 13.60 10.02 17.55
CA CYS A 410 13.08 11.32 17.16
C CYS A 410 14.00 12.48 17.57
N GLY A 411 14.63 12.37 18.74
CA GLY A 411 15.59 13.34 19.25
C GLY A 411 16.82 13.46 18.35
N ALA A 412 17.36 12.32 17.87
CA ALA A 412 18.49 12.32 16.94
C ALA A 412 18.14 13.01 15.59
N LEU A 413 16.94 12.78 15.06
CA LEU A 413 16.48 13.47 13.85
C LEU A 413 16.38 14.99 14.05
N ARG A 414 15.80 15.43 15.17
CA ARG A 414 15.67 16.86 15.52
C ARG A 414 17.05 17.51 15.73
N ALA A 415 17.94 16.85 16.46
CA ALA A 415 19.29 17.32 16.71
C ALA A 415 20.09 17.45 15.41
N ALA A 416 20.00 16.46 14.51
CA ALA A 416 20.67 16.51 13.21
C ALA A 416 20.12 17.63 12.31
N ALA A 417 18.80 17.83 12.29
CA ALA A 417 18.18 18.93 11.53
C ALA A 417 18.63 20.30 12.07
N ALA A 418 18.69 20.46 13.40
CA ALA A 418 19.16 21.68 14.06
C ALA A 418 20.65 21.94 13.80
N ALA A 419 21.50 20.92 13.95
CA ALA A 419 22.95 21.05 13.79
C ALA A 419 23.38 21.34 12.33
N THR A 420 22.58 20.91 11.35
CA THR A 420 22.86 21.16 9.93
C THR A 420 22.14 22.40 9.38
N GLU A 421 21.27 23.01 10.18
CA GLU A 421 20.38 24.11 9.78
C GLU A 421 19.68 23.85 8.42
N SER A 422 19.33 22.59 8.17
CA SER A 422 18.90 22.14 6.85
C SER A 422 17.67 21.24 6.95
N SER A 423 16.65 21.56 6.16
CA SER A 423 15.50 20.68 5.89
C SER A 423 15.69 19.81 4.64
N SER A 424 16.95 19.55 4.23
CA SER A 424 17.27 18.63 3.14
C SER A 424 17.14 17.19 3.60
N LEU A 425 16.28 16.41 2.93
CA LEU A 425 16.13 14.99 3.24
C LEU A 425 17.41 14.23 2.90
N ARG A 426 18.12 14.62 1.83
CA ARG A 426 19.40 14.00 1.46
C ARG A 426 20.44 14.14 2.58
N SER A 427 20.60 15.35 3.11
CA SER A 427 21.55 15.60 4.20
C SER A 427 21.16 14.83 5.47
N LEU A 428 19.88 14.83 5.84
CA LEU A 428 19.40 14.12 7.03
C LEU A 428 19.62 12.60 6.94
N LYS A 429 19.41 12.01 5.76
CA LYS A 429 19.67 10.58 5.54
C LYS A 429 21.14 10.23 5.74
N LEU A 430 22.07 11.07 5.26
CA LEU A 430 23.51 10.82 5.39
C LEU A 430 24.01 11.03 6.83
N SER A 431 23.43 11.97 7.58
CA SER A 431 23.85 12.26 8.95
C SER A 431 23.26 11.31 9.99
N THR A 432 22.06 10.77 9.75
CA THR A 432 21.35 9.94 10.74
C THR A 432 21.18 8.48 10.32
N ARG A 433 21.41 8.16 9.04
CA ARG A 433 21.08 6.86 8.42
C ARG A 433 19.57 6.55 8.35
N ALA A 434 18.69 7.44 8.79
CA ALA A 434 17.25 7.20 8.79
C ALA A 434 16.72 6.81 7.41
N GLY A 435 16.08 5.65 7.33
CA GLY A 435 15.54 5.08 6.10
C GLY A 435 16.57 4.46 5.15
N LEU A 436 17.81 4.25 5.59
CA LEU A 436 18.84 3.51 4.86
C LEU A 436 18.90 2.01 5.18
N GLY A 437 18.16 1.54 6.18
CA GLY A 437 18.10 0.11 6.55
C GLY A 437 17.29 -0.74 5.57
N ILE A 438 17.07 -2.03 5.89
CA ILE A 438 16.49 -3.01 4.95
C ILE A 438 15.12 -2.63 4.37
N CYS A 439 14.30 -1.89 5.13
CA CYS A 439 13.00 -1.41 4.64
C CYS A 439 13.11 -0.26 3.61
N GLN A 440 14.28 0.37 3.51
CA GLN A 440 14.60 1.49 2.61
C GLN A 440 13.61 2.66 2.75
N GLY A 441 13.23 2.98 4.00
CA GLY A 441 12.35 4.12 4.29
C GLY A 441 10.86 3.88 4.06
N ARG A 442 10.42 2.68 3.69
CA ARG A 442 8.97 2.39 3.50
C ARG A 442 8.11 2.63 4.73
N ILE A 443 8.68 2.37 5.91
CA ILE A 443 7.97 2.51 7.18
C ILE A 443 8.20 3.89 7.80
N CYS A 444 9.46 4.31 7.92
CA CYS A 444 9.80 5.56 8.60
C CYS A 444 9.76 6.80 7.70
N GLY A 445 9.81 6.63 6.37
CA GLY A 445 10.10 7.71 5.44
C GLY A 445 9.13 8.89 5.52
N ARG A 446 7.82 8.61 5.49
CA ARG A 446 6.78 9.65 5.64
C ARG A 446 6.83 10.37 6.99
N THR A 447 7.24 9.67 8.05
CA THR A 447 7.44 10.28 9.37
C THR A 447 8.68 11.18 9.36
N VAL A 448 9.79 10.71 8.82
CA VAL A 448 11.04 11.50 8.70
C VAL A 448 10.80 12.75 7.87
N GLU A 449 10.16 12.63 6.70
CA GLU A 449 9.77 13.75 5.83
C GLU A 449 8.92 14.77 6.59
N LYS A 450 7.91 14.32 7.35
CA LYS A 450 7.04 15.21 8.15
C LYS A 450 7.80 15.93 9.26
N LEU A 451 8.64 15.22 10.02
CA LEU A 451 9.41 15.81 11.12
C LEU A 451 10.43 16.83 10.60
N LEU A 452 11.07 16.55 9.48
CA LEU A 452 12.02 17.47 8.86
C LEU A 452 11.33 18.68 8.25
N ALA A 453 10.18 18.48 7.59
CA ALA A 453 9.37 19.58 7.06
C ALA A 453 8.89 20.52 8.18
N ASP A 454 8.43 19.99 9.32
CA ASP A 454 8.01 20.79 10.48
C ASP A 454 9.15 21.62 11.09
N ALA A 455 10.39 21.12 11.02
CA ALA A 455 11.58 21.84 11.47
C ALA A 455 12.09 22.86 10.44
N GLY A 456 11.70 22.71 9.17
CA GLY A 456 12.17 23.55 8.07
C GLY A 456 11.40 24.87 7.92
N PRO A 457 12.00 25.87 7.25
CA PRO A 457 11.30 27.11 6.91
C PRO A 457 10.06 26.81 6.06
N HIS A 458 8.94 27.45 6.41
CA HIS A 458 7.64 27.30 5.72
C HIS A 458 7.03 25.89 5.73
N GLY A 459 7.50 24.98 6.59
CA GLY A 459 6.88 23.64 6.70
C GLY A 459 7.17 22.73 5.52
N ARG A 460 8.29 22.91 4.81
CA ARG A 460 8.64 22.17 3.58
C ARG A 460 10.08 21.65 3.62
N LEU A 461 10.31 20.57 2.89
CA LEU A 461 11.66 20.07 2.60
C LEU A 461 12.37 21.02 1.63
N ARG A 462 13.69 21.11 1.76
CA ARG A 462 14.52 21.97 0.90
C ARG A 462 14.85 21.33 -0.46
N ASP A 463 14.81 20.01 -0.53
CA ASP A 463 15.13 19.25 -1.74
C ASP A 463 13.96 18.35 -2.18
N ASP A 464 14.01 17.90 -3.45
CA ASP A 464 13.04 16.97 -4.03
C ASP A 464 13.42 15.50 -3.77
N ALA A 465 14.30 15.25 -2.79
CA ALA A 465 14.69 13.90 -2.44
C ALA A 465 13.48 13.14 -1.85
N ARG A 466 13.35 11.86 -2.20
CA ARG A 466 12.28 10.98 -1.71
C ARG A 466 12.84 9.63 -1.28
N PHE A 467 12.16 8.97 -0.36
CA PHE A 467 12.48 7.57 -0.02
C PHE A 467 12.05 6.58 -1.11
N ASP A 468 11.08 6.94 -1.94
CA ASP A 468 10.51 6.04 -2.94
C ASP A 468 11.39 5.88 -4.20
N ARG A 469 12.32 6.82 -4.45
CA ARG A 469 13.21 6.80 -5.61
C ARG A 469 14.46 5.97 -5.33
N ARG A 470 14.60 4.84 -6.04
CA ARG A 470 15.74 3.93 -5.93
C ARG A 470 15.94 3.14 -7.23
N PRO A 471 17.18 2.89 -7.68
CA PRO A 471 17.44 2.05 -8.86
C PRO A 471 17.01 0.60 -8.65
N ILE A 472 17.28 0.06 -7.47
CA ILE A 472 16.90 -1.30 -7.08
C ILE A 472 15.68 -1.19 -6.17
N ALA A 473 14.55 -1.75 -6.61
CA ALA A 473 13.28 -1.64 -5.91
C ALA A 473 13.28 -2.44 -4.59
N PHE A 474 13.96 -3.58 -4.51
CA PHE A 474 13.96 -4.45 -3.32
C PHE A 474 15.36 -5.03 -3.03
N PRO A 475 15.69 -5.37 -1.77
CA PRO A 475 16.96 -6.03 -1.47
C PRO A 475 17.14 -7.34 -2.26
N LEU A 476 18.31 -7.50 -2.86
CA LEU A 476 18.73 -8.68 -3.63
C LEU A 476 20.07 -9.17 -3.05
N ARG A 477 20.38 -10.45 -3.20
CA ARG A 477 21.71 -10.99 -2.89
C ARG A 477 22.63 -10.72 -4.07
N LEU A 478 23.90 -10.41 -3.79
CA LEU A 478 24.90 -10.19 -4.86
C LEU A 478 25.05 -11.42 -5.78
N GLY A 479 24.93 -12.64 -5.22
CA GLY A 479 24.98 -13.88 -6.01
C GLY A 479 23.86 -13.97 -7.06
N GLU A 480 22.71 -13.35 -6.83
CA GLU A 480 21.60 -13.32 -7.79
C GLU A 480 21.86 -12.33 -8.94
N LEU A 481 22.76 -11.36 -8.76
CA LEU A 481 23.21 -10.48 -9.84
C LEU A 481 24.41 -11.08 -10.60
N ALA A 482 25.24 -11.85 -9.90
CA ALA A 482 26.52 -12.35 -10.41
C ALA A 482 26.43 -13.63 -11.25
N THR A 483 25.30 -14.36 -11.23
CA THR A 483 25.10 -15.49 -12.16
C THR A 483 25.12 -14.98 -13.59
N ASP A 484 25.98 -15.54 -14.45
CA ASP A 484 25.94 -15.20 -15.88
C ASP A 484 24.60 -15.68 -16.49
N ASP A 485 24.06 -14.91 -17.44
CA ASP A 485 22.98 -15.39 -18.31
C ASP A 485 23.52 -16.60 -19.08
N GLN A 486 23.13 -17.81 -18.70
CA GLN A 486 23.34 -19.01 -19.52
C GLN A 486 22.27 -19.12 -20.61
#